data_AF-A0A7S0Q172-F1
#
_entry.id   AF-A0A7S0Q172-F1
#
_cell.length_a   1.000
_cell.length_b   1.000
_cell.length_c   1.000
_cell.angle_alpha   90.00
_cell.angle_beta   90.00
_cell.angle_gamma   90.00
#
_symmetry.space_group_name_H-M   'P 1'
#
loop_
_entity.id
_entity.type
_entity.pdbx_description
1 polymer ?
#
loop_
_entity_poly.entity_id
_entity_poly.type
_entity_poly.pdbx_seq_one_letter_code
_entity_poly.pdbx_strand_id
1 'polypeptide(L)'
;MLPTAHLELDYEAVIGSAQKLRHIFAREDSWPADDMTREEDLVDLMRHEKEFELRLAFAFTVLSPIRDRCLGCVYVNPATKAAYAAEVLLWAVSHGMSDESARSLDSALEHSVREWIGSAWSFT
;
A
#
# COMPACT_ATOMS: atom_id res chain seq x y z
N MET A 1 -9.65 -3.06 2.29
CA MET A 1 -8.95 -4.34 2.13
C MET A 1 -8.26 -4.34 0.77
N LEU A 2 -7.09 -4.94 0.68
CA LEU A 2 -6.36 -5.28 -0.54
C LEU A 2 -6.65 -6.76 -0.89
N PRO A 3 -7.70 -7.06 -1.67
CA PRO A 3 -8.09 -8.43 -1.99
C PRO A 3 -7.37 -8.99 -3.23
N THR A 4 -7.32 -10.32 -3.34
CA THR A 4 -6.86 -11.08 -4.51
C THR A 4 -7.64 -10.73 -5.78
N ALA A 5 -8.89 -10.29 -5.65
CA ALA A 5 -9.70 -9.80 -6.76
C ALA A 5 -9.13 -8.54 -7.45
N HIS A 6 -8.19 -7.83 -6.82
CA HIS A 6 -7.49 -6.68 -7.40
C HIS A 6 -6.14 -7.04 -8.04
N LEU A 7 -5.79 -8.33 -8.20
CA LEU A 7 -4.49 -8.79 -8.70
C LEU A 7 -3.95 -7.98 -9.89
N GLU A 8 -4.74 -7.82 -10.96
CA GLU A 8 -4.23 -7.11 -12.14
C GLU A 8 -3.93 -5.63 -11.87
N LEU A 9 -4.74 -4.97 -11.03
CA LEU A 9 -4.54 -3.58 -10.68
C LEU A 9 -3.35 -3.41 -9.74
N ASP A 10 -3.20 -4.31 -8.77
CA ASP A 10 -2.09 -4.27 -7.81
C ASP A 10 -0.76 -4.58 -8.50
N TYR A 11 -0.71 -5.64 -9.29
CA TYR A 11 0.46 -6.04 -10.05
C TYR A 11 0.99 -4.91 -10.96
N GLU A 12 0.10 -4.24 -11.72
CA GLU A 12 0.48 -3.07 -12.53
C GLU A 12 1.11 -1.97 -11.66
N ALA A 13 0.49 -1.67 -10.51
CA ALA A 13 0.96 -0.62 -9.62
C ALA A 13 2.29 -0.97 -8.93
N VAL A 14 2.47 -2.22 -8.50
CA VAL A 14 3.66 -2.75 -7.83
C VAL A 14 4.84 -2.77 -8.80
N ILE A 15 4.70 -3.41 -9.96
CA ILE A 15 5.78 -3.46 -10.98
C ILE A 15 6.12 -2.06 -11.49
N GLY A 16 5.10 -1.24 -11.78
CA GLY A 16 5.30 0.13 -12.22
C GLY A 16 5.96 1.02 -11.16
N SER A 17 5.96 0.63 -9.89
CA SER A 17 6.53 1.38 -8.77
C SER A 17 7.73 0.69 -8.12
N ALA A 18 8.28 -0.37 -8.73
CA ALA A 18 9.29 -1.23 -8.13
C ALA A 18 10.49 -0.46 -7.54
N GLN A 19 11.06 0.47 -8.31
CA GLN A 19 12.19 1.28 -7.86
C GLN A 19 11.83 2.14 -6.63
N LYS A 20 10.62 2.71 -6.60
CA LYS A 20 10.14 3.52 -5.46
C LYS A 20 9.90 2.63 -4.23
N LEU A 21 9.29 1.47 -4.41
CA LEU A 21 8.89 0.56 -3.32
C LEU A 21 10.08 0.01 -2.54
N ARG A 22 11.21 -0.24 -3.21
CA ARG A 22 12.47 -0.70 -2.58
C ARG A 22 13.07 0.28 -1.56
N HIS A 23 12.50 1.48 -1.44
CA HIS A 23 12.91 2.51 -0.50
C HIS A 23 11.88 2.78 0.60
N ILE A 24 10.78 2.03 0.66
CA ILE A 24 9.65 2.31 1.56
C ILE A 24 9.64 1.39 2.78
N PHE A 25 9.78 0.08 2.59
CA PHE A 25 9.52 -0.90 3.65
C PHE A 25 10.77 -1.31 4.43
N ALA A 26 11.93 -1.32 3.79
CA ALA A 26 13.21 -1.59 4.44
C ALA A 26 14.33 -0.70 3.90
N ARG A 27 15.42 -0.58 4.68
CA ARG A 27 16.63 0.17 4.26
C ARG A 27 17.30 -0.43 3.03
N GLU A 28 17.29 -1.75 2.96
CA GLU A 28 17.79 -2.55 1.85
C GLU A 28 16.66 -3.51 1.49
N ASP A 29 15.89 -3.16 0.48
CA ASP A 29 14.76 -3.95 0.03
C ASP A 29 14.96 -4.31 -1.45
N SER A 30 14.67 -5.57 -1.77
CA SER A 30 14.68 -6.07 -3.15
C SER A 30 13.26 -6.30 -3.67
N TRP A 31 12.24 -6.14 -2.82
CA TRP A 31 10.84 -6.26 -3.20
C TRP A 31 10.29 -4.93 -3.77
N PRO A 32 9.45 -4.98 -4.80
CA PRO A 32 9.22 -6.14 -5.67
C PRO A 32 10.46 -6.39 -6.54
N ALA A 33 10.71 -7.64 -6.93
CA ALA A 33 11.75 -7.96 -7.92
C ALA A 33 11.36 -7.41 -9.31
N ASP A 34 12.34 -7.09 -10.17
CA ASP A 34 12.06 -6.58 -11.52
C ASP A 34 11.31 -7.60 -12.39
N ASP A 35 11.48 -8.89 -12.10
CA ASP A 35 10.86 -10.04 -12.76
C ASP A 35 9.75 -10.68 -11.92
N MET A 36 9.25 -9.99 -10.88
CA MET A 36 8.15 -10.47 -10.06
C MET A 36 6.94 -10.84 -10.94
N THR A 37 6.41 -12.02 -10.70
CA THR A 37 5.29 -12.61 -11.44
C THR A 37 3.96 -12.24 -10.81
N ARG A 38 2.87 -12.40 -11.57
CA ARG A 38 1.51 -12.25 -11.03
C ARG A 38 1.23 -13.28 -9.95
N GLU A 39 1.77 -14.48 -10.08
CA GLU A 39 1.62 -15.54 -9.10
C GLU A 39 2.28 -15.17 -7.76
N GLU A 40 3.44 -14.51 -7.79
CA GLU A 40 4.10 -14.00 -6.59
C GLU A 40 3.32 -12.84 -5.97
N ASP A 41 2.79 -11.91 -6.77
CA ASP A 41 1.91 -10.84 -6.30
C ASP A 41 0.62 -11.40 -5.68
N LEU A 42 0.03 -12.43 -6.30
CA LEU A 42 -1.13 -13.12 -5.76
C LEU A 42 -0.84 -13.73 -4.39
N VAL A 43 0.36 -14.28 -4.17
CA VAL A 43 0.77 -14.80 -2.85
C VAL A 43 0.82 -13.68 -1.81
N ASP A 44 1.30 -12.49 -2.16
CA ASP A 44 1.27 -11.32 -1.29
C ASP A 44 -0.17 -10.88 -0.96
N LEU A 45 -1.05 -10.85 -1.96
CA LEU A 45 -2.47 -10.53 -1.76
C LEU A 45 -3.16 -11.56 -0.86
N MET A 46 -2.92 -12.85 -1.07
CA MET A 46 -3.46 -13.92 -0.22
C MET A 46 -2.98 -13.81 1.22
N ARG A 47 -1.70 -13.46 1.43
CA ARG A 47 -1.16 -13.17 2.77
C ARG A 47 -1.91 -12.01 3.41
N HIS A 48 -2.10 -10.91 2.69
CA HIS A 48 -2.81 -9.73 3.19
C HIS A 48 -4.29 -10.01 3.50
N GLU A 49 -4.99 -10.78 2.67
CA GLU A 49 -6.35 -11.25 2.98
C GLU A 49 -6.37 -12.03 4.28
N LYS A 50 -5.39 -12.94 4.46
CA LYS A 50 -5.31 -13.75 5.68
C LYS A 50 -5.01 -12.94 6.92
N GLU A 51 -4.10 -11.97 6.83
CA GLU A 51 -3.80 -11.01 7.89
C GLU A 51 -5.05 -10.23 8.29
N PHE A 52 -5.85 -9.81 7.31
CA PHE A 52 -7.09 -9.06 7.52
C PHE A 52 -8.16 -9.90 8.22
N GLU A 53 -8.37 -11.15 7.78
CA GLU A 53 -9.29 -12.12 8.41
C GLU A 53 -8.93 -12.36 9.88
N LEU A 54 -7.64 -12.55 10.16
CA LEU A 54 -7.12 -12.82 11.49
C LEU A 54 -6.96 -11.55 12.35
N ARG A 55 -7.23 -10.36 11.79
CA ARG A 55 -7.06 -9.05 12.44
C ARG A 55 -5.62 -8.83 12.95
N LEU A 56 -4.64 -9.31 12.20
CA LEU A 56 -3.21 -9.17 12.54
C LEU A 56 -2.61 -7.91 11.92
N ALA A 57 -3.00 -7.60 10.68
CA ALA A 57 -2.61 -6.41 9.95
C ALA A 57 -3.71 -6.07 8.93
N PHE A 58 -3.76 -4.82 8.49
CA PHE A 58 -4.79 -4.36 7.56
C PHE A 58 -4.16 -3.65 6.37
N ALA A 59 -4.14 -4.32 5.22
CA ALA A 59 -3.75 -3.74 3.94
C ALA A 59 -4.98 -3.22 3.16
N PHE A 60 -4.82 -2.09 2.49
CA PHE A 60 -5.85 -1.42 1.70
C PHE A 60 -5.29 -0.99 0.34
N THR A 61 -5.99 -1.35 -0.74
CA THR A 61 -5.75 -0.74 -2.06
C THR A 61 -6.36 0.67 -2.09
N VAL A 62 -5.60 1.63 -2.61
CA VAL A 62 -6.10 2.96 -3.00
C VAL A 62 -6.49 2.85 -4.47
N LEU A 63 -7.77 3.01 -4.79
CA LEU A 63 -8.26 2.94 -6.16
C LEU A 63 -8.57 4.32 -6.71
N SER A 64 -8.53 4.45 -8.04
CA SER A 64 -9.10 5.61 -8.72
C SER A 64 -10.59 5.77 -8.37
N PRO A 65 -11.18 6.98 -8.50
CA PRO A 65 -12.60 7.17 -8.20
C PRO A 65 -13.54 6.26 -9.00
N ILE A 66 -13.16 5.91 -10.23
CA ILE A 66 -13.91 4.98 -11.10
C ILE A 66 -13.45 3.52 -10.96
N ARG A 67 -12.48 3.23 -10.08
CA ARG A 67 -12.00 1.91 -9.69
C ARG A 67 -11.38 1.08 -10.82
N ASP A 68 -10.83 1.75 -11.81
CA ASP A 68 -10.16 1.13 -12.96
C ASP A 68 -8.63 1.05 -12.83
N ARG A 69 -8.06 1.67 -11.79
CA ARG A 69 -6.62 1.71 -11.53
C ARG A 69 -6.32 1.66 -10.05
N CYS A 70 -5.25 0.95 -9.68
CA CYS A 70 -4.61 1.10 -8.37
C CYS A 70 -3.72 2.34 -8.38
N LEU A 71 -3.90 3.19 -7.37
CA LEU A 71 -3.13 4.42 -7.15
C LEU A 71 -2.08 4.25 -6.05
N GLY A 72 -2.02 3.09 -5.41
CA GLY A 72 -1.12 2.80 -4.30
C GLY A 72 -1.78 1.95 -3.22
N CYS A 73 -1.09 1.78 -2.09
CA CYS A 73 -1.58 0.98 -0.97
C CYS A 73 -1.32 1.66 0.39
N VAL A 74 -2.11 1.28 1.38
CA VAL A 74 -1.97 1.68 2.78
C VAL A 74 -1.96 0.43 3.65
N TYR A 75 -1.01 0.35 4.58
CA TYR A 75 -0.81 -0.77 5.48
C TYR A 75 -0.87 -0.27 6.92
N VAL A 76 -1.74 -0.88 7.72
CA VAL A 76 -1.82 -0.65 9.18
C VAL A 76 -1.32 -1.93 9.86
N ASN A 77 -0.11 -1.85 10.39
CA ASN A 77 0.61 -2.99 10.96
C ASN A 77 0.77 -2.83 12.48
N PRO A 78 1.02 -3.92 13.21
CA PRO A 78 1.48 -3.83 14.60
C PRO A 78 2.71 -2.94 14.71
N ALA A 79 2.76 -2.08 15.72
CA ALA A 79 3.89 -1.19 15.90
C ALA A 79 5.16 -1.97 16.27
N THR A 80 6.28 -1.63 15.61
CA THR A 80 7.61 -2.14 15.97
C THR A 80 8.15 -1.50 17.26
N LYS A 81 7.64 -0.32 17.61
CA LYS A 81 8.04 0.48 18.78
C LYS A 81 6.95 0.43 19.85
N ALA A 82 7.33 0.07 21.08
CA ALA A 82 6.41 -0.13 22.21
C ALA A 82 5.58 1.11 22.60
N ALA A 83 5.96 2.32 22.18
CA ALA A 83 5.22 3.56 22.46
C ALA A 83 4.02 3.80 21.53
N TYR A 84 3.82 2.97 20.51
CA TYR A 84 2.77 3.14 19.51
C TYR A 84 1.88 1.89 19.45
N ALA A 85 0.60 2.06 19.11
CA ALA A 85 -0.34 0.94 18.95
C ALA A 85 -0.23 0.29 17.56
N ALA A 86 0.11 1.07 16.53
CA ALA A 86 0.26 0.63 15.17
C ALA A 86 1.30 1.46 14.43
N GLU A 87 1.80 0.92 13.32
CA GLU A 87 2.61 1.60 12.32
C GLU A 87 1.83 1.66 11.01
N VAL A 88 1.78 2.85 10.39
CA VAL A 88 1.08 3.06 9.13
C VAL A 88 2.10 3.34 8.04
N LEU A 89 2.15 2.47 7.04
CA LEU A 89 2.94 2.67 5.82
C LEU A 89 1.98 2.94 4.66
N LEU A 90 2.42 3.79 3.73
CA LEU A 90 1.64 4.14 2.56
C LEU A 90 2.56 4.45 1.40
N TRP A 91 2.05 4.26 0.19
CA TRP A 91 2.72 4.69 -1.03
C TRP A 91 1.69 4.97 -2.11
N ALA A 92 2.02 5.89 -3.03
CA ALA A 92 1.27 6.10 -4.24
C ALA A 92 2.11 5.80 -5.49
N VAL A 93 1.45 5.43 -6.58
CA VAL A 93 2.08 5.25 -7.90
C VAL A 93 2.67 6.58 -8.40
N SER A 94 3.77 6.50 -9.14
CA SER A 94 4.37 7.67 -9.80
C SER A 94 4.67 7.44 -11.29
N HIS A 95 4.56 6.21 -11.78
CA HIS A 95 4.83 5.89 -13.18
C HIS A 95 3.77 6.50 -14.11
N GLY A 96 4.20 6.96 -15.28
CA GLY A 96 3.32 7.58 -16.28
C GLY A 96 2.73 8.93 -15.88
N MET A 97 3.23 9.55 -14.81
CA MET A 97 2.78 10.85 -14.30
C MET A 97 3.93 11.88 -14.37
N SER A 98 3.59 13.17 -14.43
CA SER A 98 4.59 14.22 -14.18
C SER A 98 4.97 14.24 -12.71
N ASP A 99 6.16 14.76 -12.40
CA ASP A 99 6.62 14.87 -11.02
C ASP A 99 5.67 15.71 -10.16
N GLU A 100 5.05 16.76 -10.71
CA GLU A 100 4.05 17.57 -10.02
C GLU A 100 2.83 16.74 -9.63
N SER A 101 2.33 15.93 -10.57
CA SER A 101 1.16 15.08 -10.35
C SER A 101 1.45 13.98 -9.33
N ALA A 102 2.63 13.35 -9.42
CA ALA A 102 3.07 12.34 -8.47
C ALA A 102 3.19 12.90 -7.04
N ARG A 103 3.85 14.07 -6.88
CA ARG A 103 3.94 14.76 -5.58
C ARG A 103 2.58 15.15 -5.03
N SER A 104 1.66 15.61 -5.90
CA SER A 104 0.30 15.96 -5.48
C SER A 104 -0.46 14.74 -5.00
N LEU A 105 -0.29 13.58 -5.64
CA LEU A 105 -0.94 12.33 -5.24
C LEU A 105 -0.38 11.80 -3.91
N ASP A 106 0.95 11.77 -3.75
CA ASP A 106 1.59 11.38 -2.48
C ASP A 106 1.08 12.26 -1.32
N SER A 107 1.06 13.58 -1.50
CA SER A 107 0.60 14.52 -0.47
C SER A 107 -0.90 14.36 -0.15
N ALA A 108 -1.74 14.16 -1.17
CA ALA A 108 -3.16 13.94 -0.98
C ALA A 108 -3.45 12.62 -0.23
N LEU A 109 -2.71 11.56 -0.57
CA LEU A 109 -2.84 10.27 0.11
C LEU A 109 -2.40 10.38 1.58
N GLU A 110 -1.24 10.98 1.85
CA GLU A 110 -0.75 11.16 3.23
C GLU A 110 -1.77 11.92 4.08
N HIS A 111 -2.27 13.05 3.58
CA HIS A 111 -3.25 13.86 4.29
C HIS A 111 -4.53 13.06 4.58
N SER A 112 -5.07 12.37 3.57
CA SER A 112 -6.28 11.56 3.72
C SER A 112 -6.11 10.42 4.72
N VAL A 113 -4.96 9.74 4.70
CA VAL A 113 -4.65 8.64 5.63
C VAL A 113 -4.52 9.18 7.06
N ARG A 114 -3.89 10.34 7.27
CA ARG A 114 -3.81 10.96 8.61
C ARG A 114 -5.18 11.28 9.18
N GLU A 115 -6.05 11.89 8.39
CA GLU A 115 -7.43 12.20 8.81
C GLU A 115 -8.24 10.93 9.10
N TRP A 116 -8.12 9.93 8.23
CA TRP A 116 -8.81 8.65 8.41
C TRP A 116 -8.34 7.91 9.66
N ILE A 117 -7.02 7.81 9.90
CA ILE A 117 -6.48 7.18 11.11
C ILE A 117 -6.93 7.96 12.36
N GLY A 118 -6.85 9.29 12.33
CA GLY A 118 -7.26 10.13 13.46
C GLY A 118 -8.75 10.07 13.80
N SER A 119 -9.61 9.70 12.85
CA SER A 119 -11.07 9.66 13.05
C SER A 119 -11.63 8.24 13.23
N ALA A 120 -11.19 7.29 12.41
CA ALA A 120 -11.73 5.93 12.37
C ALA A 120 -10.94 4.94 13.26
N TRP A 121 -9.72 5.30 13.66
CA TRP A 121 -8.84 4.45 14.48
C TRP A 121 -8.48 5.08 15.83
N SER A 122 -9.14 6.18 16.20
CA SER A 122 -9.06 6.73 17.55
C SER A 122 -9.83 5.82 18.52
N PHE A 123 -9.13 4.89 19.15
CA PHE A 123 -9.67 4.12 20.26
C PHE A 123 -9.41 4.92 21.55
N THR A 124 -10.45 5.56 22.07
CA THR A 124 -10.47 6.18 23.41
C THR A 124 -10.77 5.15 24.49
#